data_AF-A0A3B5A453-F1
#
_entry.id   AF-A0A3B5A453-F1
#
_cell.length_a   1.000
_cell.length_b   1.000
_cell.length_c   1.000
_cell.angle_alpha   90.00
_cell.angle_beta   90.00
_cell.angle_gamma   90.00
#
_symmetry.space_group_name_H-M   'P 1'
#
loop_
_entity.id
_entity.type
_entity.pdbx_description
1 polymer ?
#
loop_
_entity_poly.entity_id
_entity_poly.type
_entity_poly.pdbx_seq_one_letter_code
_entity_poly.pdbx_strand_id
1 'polypeptide(L)'
;MESSLALGRLELTPSPAPVGVNLTPRLSGGAPAKDKSGQRAVGLQSPAHLNGCVPLSHQVAGHKYGVDKVGILQHPDGTVLKQLQPPPRGPRELQFYSMVYAEDCCDPCLLDLQNYLPKYYGTWSSPDSANDLYLKLEDVTRRFIKPCIMDVKLGQRSYDPFASQEKREQQIRKYPLMEEIGFLVLGMRVYKMCSDSFDTYDQHYGRGLVKETIKDGLAKFFHNGVSLRKDALSASIRRVQQILQWFESQQQLTFYASSLLFVYEGLSSPFSSSSLSSLLSRSGQEEGMAEYNNNNIQVAVPWDYSLATAIYTNHRKGGDHHSAKALWEEDNSAWKRRVELQQAPNGNGNKSQLEGEDEDEEIEVRMIDFAHVFPSDSHDHGYIYGLKHLLTVLEQMLCDNT
;
A
#
# COMPACT_ATOMS: atom_id res chain seq x y z
N MET A 1 29.24 -51.80 -35.02
CA MET A 1 30.44 -50.94 -35.07
C MET A 1 30.67 -50.42 -33.66
N GLU A 2 31.46 -51.18 -32.90
CA GLU A 2 32.02 -50.79 -31.60
C GLU A 2 33.36 -50.06 -31.82
N SER A 3 33.67 -49.12 -30.91
CA SER A 3 35.01 -48.76 -30.39
C SER A 3 34.89 -47.36 -29.76
N SER A 4 34.76 -47.24 -28.43
CA SER A 4 35.85 -47.13 -27.44
C SER A 4 36.70 -45.87 -27.57
N LEU A 5 36.75 -45.05 -26.51
CA LEU A 5 37.99 -44.79 -25.74
C LEU A 5 37.71 -43.89 -24.52
N ALA A 6 38.44 -44.18 -23.45
CA ALA A 6 38.27 -43.71 -22.09
C ALA A 6 39.45 -42.84 -21.61
N LEU A 7 39.24 -42.21 -20.45
CA LEU A 7 40.19 -41.83 -19.39
C LEU A 7 41.09 -40.58 -19.54
N GLY A 8 41.07 -39.77 -18.48
CA GLY A 8 42.10 -38.76 -18.16
C GLY A 8 41.73 -37.82 -17.00
N ARG A 9 41.92 -38.27 -15.76
CA ARG A 9 41.81 -37.51 -14.49
C ARG A 9 43.19 -36.94 -14.12
N LEU A 10 43.26 -35.72 -13.59
CA LEU A 10 44.44 -35.20 -12.86
C LEU A 10 44.05 -34.08 -11.87
N GLU A 11 44.31 -34.30 -10.59
CA GLU A 11 44.37 -33.30 -9.51
C GLU A 11 45.83 -33.14 -9.06
N LEU A 12 46.21 -31.94 -8.58
CA LEU A 12 46.83 -31.63 -7.27
C LEU A 12 47.69 -30.34 -7.30
N THR A 13 47.50 -29.50 -6.26
CA THR A 13 48.20 -28.25 -5.80
C THR A 13 49.63 -28.53 -5.25
N PRO A 14 50.45 -27.64 -4.57
CA PRO A 14 50.25 -26.26 -4.02
C PRO A 14 51.46 -25.24 -4.00
N SER A 15 51.20 -23.94 -3.67
CA SER A 15 51.98 -22.86 -2.95
C SER A 15 53.53 -22.64 -3.16
N PRO A 16 54.28 -21.65 -2.57
CA PRO A 16 53.98 -20.68 -1.49
C PRO A 16 54.48 -19.20 -1.71
N ALA A 17 54.26 -18.36 -0.69
CA ALA A 17 54.75 -16.98 -0.49
C ALA A 17 56.23 -16.87 -0.04
N PRO A 18 56.77 -15.65 0.12
CA PRO A 18 57.64 -15.37 1.27
C PRO A 18 57.36 -14.06 2.02
N VAL A 19 57.82 -14.07 3.28
CA VAL A 19 57.77 -13.04 4.34
C VAL A 19 59.13 -12.31 4.40
N GLY A 20 59.17 -11.03 4.82
CA GLY A 20 60.39 -10.49 5.43
C GLY A 20 60.46 -9.00 5.82
N VAL A 21 60.09 -8.72 7.07
CA VAL A 21 60.82 -7.96 8.14
C VAL A 21 61.56 -6.61 7.90
N ASN A 22 61.08 -5.59 8.67
CA ASN A 22 61.77 -4.78 9.71
C ASN A 22 62.43 -3.37 9.47
N LEU A 23 62.14 -2.50 10.47
CA LEU A 23 62.92 -1.39 11.09
C LEU A 23 62.78 0.08 10.60
N THR A 24 62.14 0.89 11.47
CA THR A 24 62.35 2.35 11.71
C THR A 24 63.67 2.60 12.49
N PRO A 25 64.14 3.84 12.86
CA PRO A 25 63.54 5.20 12.77
C PRO A 25 64.52 6.36 12.40
N ARG A 26 64.02 7.60 12.16
CA ARG A 26 64.43 8.87 12.86
C ARG A 26 63.87 10.16 12.21
N LEU A 27 63.72 11.14 13.11
CA LEU A 27 63.05 12.46 13.05
C LEU A 27 63.88 13.61 12.45
N SER A 28 63.19 14.65 11.95
CA SER A 28 63.50 16.11 12.03
C SER A 28 62.55 16.84 11.07
N GLY A 29 61.78 17.90 11.35
CA GLY A 29 61.55 18.79 12.48
C GLY A 29 60.37 19.74 12.13
N GLY A 30 59.68 20.31 13.14
CA GLY A 30 58.50 21.20 13.00
C GLY A 30 58.80 22.60 12.43
N ALA A 31 57.89 23.58 12.27
CA ALA A 31 56.48 23.85 12.62
C ALA A 31 56.06 25.10 11.76
N PRO A 32 54.92 25.83 11.96
CA PRO A 32 53.73 25.60 12.77
C PRO A 32 52.37 25.82 12.03
N ALA A 33 51.31 25.54 12.78
CA ALA A 33 49.89 25.67 12.46
C ALA A 33 49.42 27.12 12.19
N LYS A 34 48.38 27.23 11.34
CA LYS A 34 47.43 28.34 11.36
C LYS A 34 46.02 27.78 11.49
N ASP A 35 45.49 27.91 12.71
CA ASP A 35 44.06 27.87 12.99
C ASP A 35 43.33 28.93 12.16
N LYS A 36 42.30 28.49 11.43
CA LYS A 36 41.13 29.32 11.16
C LYS A 36 39.88 28.47 11.39
N SER A 37 39.41 28.56 12.63
CA SER A 37 38.06 28.27 13.04
C SER A 37 37.06 29.01 12.15
N GLY A 38 36.36 28.27 11.30
CA GLY A 38 35.15 28.70 10.62
C GLY A 38 34.10 27.62 10.83
N GLN A 39 33.36 27.72 11.93
CA GLN A 39 32.20 26.88 12.20
C GLN A 39 31.19 27.07 11.06
N ARG A 40 31.13 26.13 10.12
CA ARG A 40 29.93 25.92 9.31
C ARG A 40 28.96 25.12 10.16
N ALA A 41 27.97 25.82 10.69
CA ALA A 41 26.81 25.21 11.32
C ALA A 41 26.25 24.13 10.38
N VAL A 42 26.24 22.89 10.87
CA VAL A 42 25.47 21.80 10.28
C VAL A 42 24.01 22.16 10.52
N GLY A 43 23.41 22.84 9.55
CA GLY A 43 21.97 23.03 9.49
C GLY A 43 21.34 21.65 9.32
N LEU A 44 20.83 21.10 10.41
CA LEU A 44 19.88 20.00 10.41
C LEU A 44 18.69 20.49 9.58
N GLN A 45 18.61 20.08 8.31
CA GLN A 45 17.45 20.40 7.48
C GLN A 45 16.27 19.70 8.13
N SER A 46 15.40 20.49 8.76
CA SER A 46 14.08 20.07 9.19
C SER A 46 13.35 19.48 7.97
N PRO A 47 12.58 18.38 8.10
CA PRO A 47 11.85 17.83 6.97
C PRO A 47 11.00 18.95 6.36
N ALA A 48 11.06 19.09 5.04
CA ALA A 48 10.24 20.05 4.32
C ALA A 48 8.80 19.95 4.83
N HIS A 49 8.27 21.07 5.30
CA HIS A 49 7.00 21.12 6.00
C HIS A 49 5.91 20.85 4.97
N LEU A 50 5.54 19.58 4.74
CA LEU A 50 4.51 19.16 3.78
C LEU A 50 3.11 19.60 4.23
N ASN A 51 2.92 20.89 4.57
CA ASN A 51 1.68 21.47 5.06
C ASN A 51 0.97 20.66 6.17
N GLY A 52 1.73 20.10 7.10
CA GLY A 52 1.18 19.29 8.19
C GLY A 52 0.76 17.87 7.80
N CYS A 53 1.07 17.42 6.58
CA CYS A 53 0.93 16.01 6.20
C CYS A 53 1.90 15.15 7.01
N VAL A 54 1.41 13.99 7.45
CA VAL A 54 2.19 13.02 8.22
C VAL A 54 2.18 11.66 7.52
N PRO A 55 3.19 10.80 7.69
CA PRO A 55 3.13 9.44 7.17
C PRO A 55 1.91 8.70 7.73
N LEU A 56 1.22 7.93 6.88
CA LEU A 56 0.11 7.09 7.32
C LEU A 56 0.64 5.96 8.23
N SER A 57 0.41 6.10 9.53
CA SER A 57 1.08 5.31 10.58
C SER A 57 0.78 3.81 10.52
N HIS A 58 -0.30 3.42 9.86
CA HIS A 58 -0.82 2.05 9.80
C HIS A 58 -0.87 1.49 8.38
N GLN A 59 -0.06 2.03 7.45
CA GLN A 59 0.10 1.45 6.12
C GLN A 59 0.69 0.03 6.20
N VAL A 60 -0.04 -0.98 5.72
CA VAL A 60 0.36 -2.41 5.83
C VAL A 60 1.14 -2.94 4.62
N ALA A 61 0.99 -2.31 3.47
CA ALA A 61 1.58 -2.77 2.21
C ALA A 61 1.78 -1.61 1.21
N GLY A 62 2.25 -1.94 0.02
CA GLY A 62 2.55 -0.97 -1.04
C GLY A 62 3.97 -0.40 -0.97
N HIS A 63 4.27 0.48 -1.92
CA HIS A 63 5.61 1.03 -2.06
C HIS A 63 5.76 2.31 -1.25
N LYS A 64 6.83 2.39 -0.46
CA LYS A 64 7.28 3.63 0.13
C LYS A 64 8.09 4.44 -0.89
N TYR A 65 7.41 5.15 -1.79
CA TYR A 65 8.03 6.10 -2.73
C TYR A 65 8.14 7.51 -2.08
N GLY A 66 9.01 8.37 -2.63
CA GLY A 66 9.16 9.78 -2.23
C GLY A 66 10.54 10.17 -1.74
N VAL A 67 10.75 11.49 -1.61
CA VAL A 67 12.01 12.13 -1.20
C VAL A 67 12.59 11.48 0.06
N ASP A 68 11.75 10.91 0.93
CA ASP A 68 12.15 10.23 2.16
C ASP A 68 11.66 8.77 2.30
N LYS A 69 11.08 8.15 1.25
CA LYS A 69 10.46 6.81 1.32
C LYS A 69 9.48 6.67 2.50
N VAL A 70 8.65 7.68 2.69
CA VAL A 70 7.71 7.76 3.83
C VAL A 70 6.41 7.00 3.61
N GLY A 71 6.08 6.62 2.37
CA GLY A 71 4.84 5.90 2.07
C GLY A 71 3.70 6.85 1.71
N ILE A 72 2.48 6.39 1.94
CA ILE A 72 1.27 7.20 1.80
C ILE A 72 1.27 8.24 2.92
N LEU A 73 0.88 9.47 2.61
CA LEU A 73 0.77 10.54 3.60
C LEU A 73 -0.70 10.75 3.97
N GLN A 74 -0.99 11.01 5.23
CA GLN A 74 -2.28 11.49 5.68
C GLN A 74 -2.26 13.02 5.68
N HIS A 75 -3.27 13.62 5.05
CA HIS A 75 -3.44 15.07 4.98
C HIS A 75 -4.38 15.54 6.11
N PRO A 76 -4.23 16.75 6.67
CA PRO A 76 -5.03 17.23 7.81
C PRO A 76 -6.55 17.27 7.59
N ASP A 77 -7.01 17.40 6.34
CA ASP A 77 -8.44 17.30 6.01
C ASP A 77 -9.01 15.87 6.08
N GLY A 78 -8.16 14.90 6.43
CA GLY A 78 -8.44 13.46 6.53
C GLY A 78 -8.64 12.76 5.19
N THR A 79 -7.94 13.23 4.16
CA THR A 79 -7.63 12.47 2.94
C THR A 79 -6.23 11.85 3.04
N VAL A 80 -5.91 10.96 2.10
CA VAL A 80 -4.53 10.49 1.91
C VAL A 80 -3.95 10.99 0.61
N LEU A 81 -2.63 11.21 0.61
CA LEU A 81 -1.83 11.57 -0.55
C LEU A 81 -0.96 10.39 -0.94
N LYS A 82 -1.23 9.83 -2.12
CA LYS A 82 -0.44 8.77 -2.71
C LYS A 82 0.45 9.35 -3.79
N GLN A 83 1.76 9.36 -3.57
CA GLN A 83 2.68 9.90 -4.57
C GLN A 83 2.63 9.09 -5.87
N LEU A 84 2.67 9.79 -7.01
CA LEU A 84 2.74 9.12 -8.30
C LEU A 84 4.04 8.31 -8.42
N GLN A 85 3.90 7.05 -8.83
CA GLN A 85 5.03 6.19 -9.11
C GLN A 85 5.76 6.65 -10.40
N PRO A 86 7.05 6.32 -10.57
CA PRO A 86 7.75 6.60 -11.81
C PRO A 86 7.01 6.07 -13.05
N PRO A 87 7.05 6.79 -14.18
CA PRO A 87 6.43 6.34 -15.42
C PRO A 87 6.85 4.91 -15.80
N PRO A 88 5.93 4.12 -16.39
CA PRO A 88 4.58 4.50 -16.79
C PRO A 88 3.51 4.35 -15.69
N ARG A 89 3.88 3.90 -14.48
CA ARG A 89 2.92 3.44 -13.46
C ARG A 89 2.08 4.57 -12.85
N GLY A 90 2.71 5.65 -12.38
CA GLY A 90 2.00 6.78 -11.78
C GLY A 90 1.04 7.47 -12.76
N PRO A 91 1.49 7.84 -13.98
CA PRO A 91 0.60 8.40 -14.99
C PRO A 91 -0.58 7.50 -15.34
N ARG A 92 -0.38 6.18 -15.39
CA ARG A 92 -1.47 5.22 -15.67
C ARG A 92 -2.49 5.18 -14.53
N GLU A 93 -2.04 5.17 -13.27
CA GLU A 93 -2.94 5.20 -12.12
C GLU A 93 -3.74 6.52 -12.06
N LEU A 94 -3.09 7.64 -12.36
CA LEU A 94 -3.75 8.95 -12.49
C LEU A 94 -4.82 8.91 -13.59
N GLN A 95 -4.47 8.42 -14.79
CA GLN A 95 -5.39 8.32 -15.91
C GLN A 95 -6.60 7.44 -15.57
N PHE A 96 -6.39 6.33 -14.86
CA PHE A 96 -7.47 5.46 -14.41
C PHE A 96 -8.45 6.21 -13.50
N TYR A 97 -7.98 6.90 -12.46
CA TYR A 97 -8.87 7.66 -11.56
C TYR A 97 -9.58 8.79 -12.31
N SER A 98 -8.88 9.53 -13.17
CA SER A 98 -9.48 10.61 -13.97
C SER A 98 -10.56 10.09 -14.94
N MET A 99 -10.39 8.88 -15.49
CA MET A 99 -11.37 8.23 -16.35
C MET A 99 -12.61 7.81 -15.57
N VAL A 100 -12.42 7.15 -14.41
CA VAL A 100 -13.53 6.63 -13.59
C VAL A 100 -14.35 7.77 -12.96
N TYR A 101 -13.70 8.85 -12.55
CA TYR A 101 -14.31 10.01 -11.88
C TYR A 101 -14.46 11.24 -12.80
N ALA A 102 -14.52 11.05 -14.11
CA ALA A 102 -14.79 12.16 -15.02
C ALA A 102 -16.18 12.76 -14.73
N GLU A 103 -16.29 14.09 -14.69
CA GLU A 103 -17.53 14.80 -14.33
C GLU A 103 -18.68 14.51 -15.32
N ASP A 104 -18.34 14.25 -16.57
CA ASP A 104 -19.25 13.90 -17.66
C ASP A 104 -19.38 12.38 -17.88
N CYS A 105 -18.87 11.56 -16.96
CA CYS A 105 -18.95 10.10 -17.06
C CYS A 105 -20.42 9.64 -17.09
N CYS A 106 -20.80 8.99 -18.18
CA CYS A 106 -22.13 8.40 -18.37
C CYS A 106 -22.09 6.88 -18.53
N ASP A 107 -20.92 6.25 -18.40
CA ASP A 107 -20.76 4.80 -18.51
C ASP A 107 -21.27 4.13 -17.21
N PRO A 108 -22.37 3.35 -17.25
CA PRO A 108 -22.93 2.72 -16.05
C PRO A 108 -21.95 1.80 -15.32
N CYS A 109 -21.03 1.15 -16.03
CA CYS A 109 -20.05 0.26 -15.44
C CYS A 109 -18.96 1.03 -14.69
N LEU A 110 -18.52 2.19 -15.21
CA LEU A 110 -17.57 3.05 -14.49
C LEU A 110 -18.24 3.77 -13.30
N LEU A 111 -19.51 4.17 -13.44
CA LEU A 111 -20.29 4.75 -12.35
C LEU A 111 -20.48 3.74 -11.21
N ASP A 112 -20.81 2.48 -11.50
CA ASP A 112 -20.90 1.45 -10.47
C ASP A 112 -19.51 1.13 -9.87
N LEU A 113 -18.45 1.16 -10.68
CA LEU A 113 -17.10 0.93 -10.20
C LEU A 113 -16.73 1.90 -9.07
N GLN A 114 -17.13 3.18 -9.14
CA GLN A 114 -16.85 4.18 -8.11
C GLN A 114 -17.24 3.73 -6.70
N ASN A 115 -18.29 2.90 -6.56
CA ASN A 115 -18.72 2.38 -5.28
C ASN A 115 -17.62 1.55 -4.59
N TYR A 116 -16.72 0.92 -5.34
CA TYR A 116 -15.70 0.01 -4.83
C TYR A 116 -14.31 0.65 -4.68
N LEU A 117 -14.13 1.92 -5.06
CA LEU A 117 -12.85 2.64 -5.02
C LEU A 117 -12.82 3.63 -3.86
N PRO A 118 -11.63 4.01 -3.34
CA PRO A 118 -11.50 5.26 -2.58
C PRO A 118 -11.96 6.44 -3.45
N LYS A 119 -12.71 7.39 -2.86
CA LYS A 119 -13.09 8.62 -3.57
C LYS A 119 -11.84 9.37 -4.04
N TYR A 120 -11.89 9.88 -5.27
CA TYR A 120 -10.83 10.66 -5.87
C TYR A 120 -11.12 12.15 -5.79
N TYR A 121 -10.16 12.93 -5.29
CA TYR A 121 -10.27 14.38 -5.09
C TYR A 121 -9.35 15.17 -6.03
N GLY A 122 -8.87 14.55 -7.10
CA GLY A 122 -7.90 15.15 -8.02
C GLY A 122 -6.45 14.92 -7.62
N THR A 123 -5.56 15.65 -8.28
CA THR A 123 -4.14 15.67 -7.94
C THR A 123 -3.85 16.74 -6.90
N TRP A 124 -2.76 16.53 -6.17
CA TRP A 124 -2.23 17.49 -5.19
C TRP A 124 -0.72 17.61 -5.38
N SER A 125 -0.20 18.82 -5.22
CA SER A 125 1.23 19.08 -5.13
C SER A 125 1.50 20.04 -3.98
N SER A 126 2.67 19.88 -3.35
CA SER A 126 3.07 20.79 -2.27
C SER A 126 3.40 22.17 -2.86
N PRO A 127 3.00 23.28 -2.21
CA PRO A 127 3.47 24.61 -2.59
C PRO A 127 5.00 24.72 -2.66
N ASP A 128 5.70 23.96 -1.82
CA ASP A 128 7.16 23.96 -1.73
C ASP A 128 7.83 23.06 -2.78
N SER A 129 7.08 22.16 -3.41
CA SER A 129 7.59 21.25 -4.43
C SER A 129 6.48 20.92 -5.44
N ALA A 130 6.30 21.82 -6.41
CA ALA A 130 5.30 21.66 -7.47
C ALA A 130 5.56 20.43 -8.37
N ASN A 131 6.78 19.89 -8.36
CA ASN A 131 7.16 18.70 -9.13
C ASN A 131 6.73 17.39 -8.45
N ASP A 132 6.46 17.40 -7.15
CA ASP A 132 6.00 16.23 -6.42
C ASP A 132 4.47 16.13 -6.53
N LEU A 133 4.01 15.30 -7.47
CA LEU A 133 2.59 15.08 -7.72
C LEU A 133 2.06 13.87 -6.93
N TYR A 134 0.89 14.06 -6.33
CA TYR A 134 0.18 13.07 -5.54
C TYR A 134 -1.25 12.90 -6.07
N LEU A 135 -1.79 11.69 -5.95
CA LEU A 135 -3.23 11.45 -5.99
C LEU A 135 -3.80 11.75 -4.60
N LYS A 136 -4.83 12.61 -4.55
CA LYS A 136 -5.57 12.89 -3.32
C LYS A 136 -6.77 11.95 -3.26
N LEU A 137 -6.78 11.05 -2.29
CA LEU A 137 -7.75 9.96 -2.19
C LEU A 137 -8.43 9.97 -0.81
N GLU A 138 -9.61 9.36 -0.74
CA GLU A 138 -10.27 9.05 0.53
C GLU A 138 -9.37 8.24 1.45
N ASP A 139 -9.31 8.64 2.72
CA ASP A 139 -8.74 7.80 3.76
C ASP A 139 -9.78 6.79 4.25
N VAL A 140 -9.72 5.58 3.70
CA VAL A 140 -10.65 4.48 3.99
C VAL A 140 -10.60 4.05 5.46
N THR A 141 -9.52 4.34 6.19
CA THR A 141 -9.37 3.96 7.60
C THR A 141 -9.88 5.02 8.57
N ARG A 142 -10.18 6.24 8.09
CA ARG A 142 -10.42 7.41 8.93
C ARG A 142 -11.52 7.24 9.97
N ARG A 143 -12.59 6.50 9.64
CA ARG A 143 -13.75 6.32 10.54
C ARG A 143 -13.51 5.31 11.66
N PHE A 144 -12.42 4.55 11.59
CA PHE A 144 -12.11 3.48 12.52
C PHE A 144 -11.17 3.96 13.63
N ILE A 145 -11.44 3.54 14.86
CA ILE A 145 -10.66 3.86 16.06
C ILE A 145 -9.45 2.94 16.14
N LYS A 146 -9.66 1.62 15.98
CA LYS A 146 -8.59 0.61 15.97
C LYS A 146 -8.67 -0.19 14.66
N PRO A 147 -8.34 0.42 13.51
CA PRO A 147 -8.49 -0.25 12.21
C PRO A 147 -7.63 -1.51 12.13
N CYS A 148 -8.29 -2.64 11.92
CA CYS A 148 -7.69 -3.87 11.43
C CYS A 148 -7.64 -3.79 9.90
N ILE A 149 -6.46 -3.93 9.30
CA ILE A 149 -6.24 -3.67 7.87
C ILE A 149 -5.55 -4.86 7.22
N MET A 150 -6.00 -5.29 6.04
CA MET A 150 -5.33 -6.31 5.22
C MET A 150 -5.34 -5.91 3.75
N ASP A 151 -4.18 -6.00 3.11
CA ASP A 151 -4.02 -5.80 1.67
C ASP A 151 -3.86 -7.16 0.99
N VAL A 152 -4.76 -7.48 0.07
CA VAL A 152 -4.76 -8.72 -0.70
C VAL A 152 -4.65 -8.40 -2.19
N LYS A 153 -3.51 -8.72 -2.79
CA LYS A 153 -3.33 -8.66 -4.24
C LYS A 153 -4.16 -9.73 -4.93
N LEU A 154 -4.87 -9.37 -5.99
CA LEU A 154 -5.69 -10.30 -6.76
C LEU A 154 -5.13 -10.59 -8.16
N GLY A 155 -5.57 -11.72 -8.70
CA GLY A 155 -5.27 -12.17 -10.06
C GLY A 155 -4.27 -13.33 -10.11
N GLN A 156 -4.44 -14.23 -11.07
CA GLN A 156 -3.47 -15.32 -11.31
C GLN A 156 -2.10 -14.82 -11.79
N ARG A 157 -2.00 -13.56 -12.21
CA ARG A 157 -0.76 -12.93 -12.70
C ARG A 157 -0.57 -11.57 -12.03
N SER A 158 0.63 -11.36 -11.47
CA SER A 158 1.04 -10.11 -10.82
C SER A 158 1.96 -9.25 -11.70
N TYR A 159 2.01 -9.55 -12.99
CA TYR A 159 2.71 -8.80 -14.04
C TYR A 159 1.74 -8.46 -15.16
N ASP A 160 1.91 -7.30 -15.77
CA ASP A 160 1.07 -6.83 -16.88
C ASP A 160 1.51 -7.42 -18.23
N PRO A 161 0.70 -7.29 -19.30
CA PRO A 161 0.99 -7.85 -20.62
C PRO A 161 2.26 -7.29 -21.28
N PHE A 162 2.73 -6.12 -20.86
CA PHE A 162 3.89 -5.44 -21.42
C PHE A 162 5.15 -5.59 -20.54
N ALA A 163 5.08 -6.37 -19.47
CA ALA A 163 6.20 -6.62 -18.59
C ALA A 163 7.32 -7.37 -19.32
N SER A 164 8.57 -6.92 -19.13
CA SER A 164 9.74 -7.61 -19.67
C SER A 164 9.84 -9.03 -19.12
N GLN A 165 10.57 -9.90 -19.82
CA GLN A 165 10.74 -11.29 -19.38
C GLN A 165 11.35 -11.36 -17.97
N GLU A 166 12.35 -10.53 -17.68
CA GLU A 166 12.99 -10.45 -16.36
C GLU A 166 11.99 -10.00 -15.30
N LYS A 167 11.12 -9.04 -15.63
CA LYS A 167 10.09 -8.54 -14.71
C LYS A 167 9.05 -9.62 -14.41
N ARG A 168 8.65 -10.40 -15.42
CA ARG A 168 7.71 -11.51 -15.27
C ARG A 168 8.29 -12.60 -14.37
N GLU A 169 9.52 -13.04 -14.65
CA GLU A 169 10.23 -14.03 -13.83
C GLU A 169 10.44 -13.55 -12.40
N GLN A 170 10.73 -12.26 -12.20
CA GLN A 170 10.83 -11.67 -10.87
C GLN A 170 9.51 -11.76 -10.10
N GLN A 171 8.37 -11.49 -10.75
CA GLN A 171 7.06 -11.56 -10.09
C GLN A 171 6.66 -13.01 -9.78
N ILE A 172 6.89 -13.94 -10.72
CA ILE A 172 6.65 -15.37 -10.50
C ILE A 172 7.50 -15.88 -9.34
N ARG A 173 8.80 -15.55 -9.32
CA ARG A 173 9.71 -15.98 -8.24
C ARG A 173 9.32 -15.43 -6.87
N LYS A 174 8.69 -14.25 -6.79
CA LYS A 174 8.22 -13.69 -5.51
C LYS A 174 7.11 -14.52 -4.90
N TYR A 175 6.23 -15.09 -5.72
CA TYR A 175 5.16 -15.96 -5.27
C TYR A 175 4.73 -16.92 -6.39
N PRO A 176 5.37 -18.10 -6.48
CA PRO A 176 5.10 -19.06 -7.56
C PRO A 176 3.66 -19.59 -7.56
N LEU A 177 3.01 -19.57 -6.39
CA LEU A 177 1.63 -20.03 -6.20
C LEU A 177 0.57 -19.02 -6.64
N MET A 178 0.95 -17.84 -7.18
CA MET A 178 0.00 -16.82 -7.61
C MET A 178 -1.01 -17.36 -8.64
N GLU A 179 -0.55 -18.19 -9.58
CA GLU A 179 -1.41 -18.75 -10.63
C GLU A 179 -2.39 -19.80 -10.08
N GLU A 180 -1.95 -20.60 -9.10
CA GLU A 180 -2.78 -21.63 -8.46
C GLU A 180 -3.77 -21.04 -7.46
N ILE A 181 -3.31 -20.13 -6.59
CA ILE A 181 -4.12 -19.52 -5.52
C ILE A 181 -4.93 -18.34 -6.04
N GLY A 182 -4.44 -17.57 -7.01
CA GLY A 182 -5.15 -16.44 -7.59
C GLY A 182 -5.17 -15.17 -6.74
N PHE A 183 -4.56 -15.19 -5.55
CA PHE A 183 -4.39 -14.02 -4.69
C PHE A 183 -3.16 -14.16 -3.77
N LEU A 184 -2.73 -13.03 -3.18
CA LEU A 184 -1.61 -12.97 -2.25
C LEU A 184 -1.83 -11.89 -1.19
N VAL A 185 -1.76 -12.26 0.09
CA VAL A 185 -1.72 -11.29 1.20
C VAL A 185 -0.41 -10.51 1.14
N LEU A 186 -0.46 -9.20 1.00
CA LEU A 186 0.73 -8.33 0.96
C LEU A 186 1.15 -7.85 2.35
N GLY A 187 0.19 -7.74 3.26
CA GLY A 187 0.41 -7.39 4.65
C GLY A 187 -0.92 -7.23 5.38
N MET A 188 -0.88 -7.37 6.70
CA MET A 188 -2.03 -7.10 7.54
C MET A 188 -1.61 -6.60 8.92
N ARG A 189 -2.50 -5.83 9.54
CA ARG A 189 -2.36 -5.27 10.88
C ARG A 189 -3.66 -5.54 11.63
N VAL A 190 -3.58 -6.27 12.75
CA VAL A 190 -4.74 -6.82 13.44
C VAL A 190 -4.70 -6.40 14.90
N TYR A 191 -5.77 -5.74 15.36
CA TYR A 191 -5.92 -5.37 16.75
C TYR A 191 -6.17 -6.61 17.63
N LYS A 192 -5.49 -6.67 18.78
CA LYS A 192 -5.62 -7.72 19.78
C LYS A 192 -6.24 -7.17 21.06
N MET A 193 -7.44 -7.68 21.36
CA MET A 193 -8.31 -7.22 22.44
C MET A 193 -7.65 -7.23 23.81
N CYS A 194 -7.10 -8.38 24.20
CA CYS A 194 -6.59 -8.59 25.56
C CYS A 194 -5.33 -7.76 25.86
N SER A 195 -4.57 -7.38 24.83
CA SER A 195 -3.28 -6.70 24.97
C SER A 195 -3.30 -5.23 24.56
N ASP A 196 -4.43 -4.72 24.07
CA ASP A 196 -4.56 -3.39 23.45
C ASP A 196 -3.39 -3.07 22.50
N SER A 197 -3.04 -4.05 21.68
CA SER A 197 -1.87 -3.99 20.78
C SER A 197 -2.25 -4.44 19.37
N PHE A 198 -1.30 -4.29 18.45
CA PHE A 198 -1.49 -4.73 17.06
C PHE A 198 -0.44 -5.77 16.69
N ASP A 199 -0.91 -6.89 16.17
CA ASP A 199 -0.06 -7.81 15.43
C ASP A 199 0.09 -7.29 14.00
N THR A 200 1.32 -7.30 13.47
CA THR A 200 1.59 -6.93 12.07
C THR A 200 2.25 -8.07 11.35
N TYR A 201 1.78 -8.34 10.14
CA TYR A 201 2.27 -9.39 9.25
C TYR A 201 2.63 -8.75 7.92
N ASP A 202 3.81 -9.07 7.40
CA ASP A 202 4.38 -8.44 6.23
C ASP A 202 4.23 -9.29 4.96
N GLN A 203 4.87 -8.85 3.88
CA GLN A 203 4.91 -9.58 2.61
C GLN A 203 5.54 -10.98 2.70
N HIS A 204 6.42 -11.24 3.67
CA HIS A 204 7.07 -12.55 3.82
C HIS A 204 6.09 -13.55 4.41
N TYR A 205 5.27 -13.10 5.37
CA TYR A 205 4.17 -13.89 5.89
C TYR A 205 3.25 -14.36 4.78
N GLY A 206 2.72 -13.43 3.96
CA GLY A 206 1.80 -13.79 2.88
C GLY A 206 2.43 -14.68 1.80
N ARG A 207 3.69 -14.43 1.44
CA ARG A 207 4.43 -15.29 0.49
C ARG A 207 4.72 -16.70 1.02
N GLY A 208 4.68 -16.88 2.34
CA GLY A 208 4.83 -18.19 2.98
C GLY A 208 3.54 -18.99 3.04
N LEU A 209 2.38 -18.41 2.69
CA LEU A 209 1.11 -19.12 2.69
C LEU A 209 1.00 -20.02 1.45
N VAL A 210 0.60 -21.26 1.69
CA VAL A 210 0.36 -22.29 0.69
C VAL A 210 -1.10 -22.72 0.75
N LYS A 211 -1.56 -23.57 -0.18
CA LYS A 211 -2.96 -23.99 -0.28
C LYS A 211 -3.51 -24.56 1.04
N GLU A 212 -2.70 -25.28 1.79
CA GLU A 212 -3.06 -25.91 3.05
C GLU A 212 -3.15 -24.90 4.20
N THR A 213 -2.40 -23.80 4.15
CA THR A 213 -2.29 -22.82 5.24
C THR A 213 -3.00 -21.50 4.96
N ILE A 214 -3.52 -21.29 3.75
CA ILE A 214 -4.13 -20.04 3.33
C ILE A 214 -5.38 -19.68 4.17
N LYS A 215 -6.19 -20.69 4.52
CA LYS A 215 -7.39 -20.51 5.36
C LYS A 215 -7.01 -20.01 6.75
N ASP A 216 -6.12 -20.72 7.43
CA ASP A 216 -5.64 -20.33 8.76
C ASP A 216 -4.91 -18.98 8.70
N GLY A 217 -4.25 -18.70 7.57
CA GLY A 217 -3.57 -17.44 7.35
C GLY A 217 -4.52 -16.25 7.28
N LEU A 218 -5.60 -16.37 6.53
CA LEU A 218 -6.67 -15.37 6.48
C LEU A 218 -7.44 -15.30 7.81
N ALA A 219 -7.63 -16.43 8.51
CA ALA A 219 -8.28 -16.44 9.83
C ALA A 219 -7.56 -15.58 10.86
N LYS A 220 -6.22 -15.44 10.77
CA LYS A 220 -5.48 -14.52 11.65
C LYS A 220 -5.92 -13.07 11.51
N PHE A 221 -6.35 -12.64 10.32
CA PHE A 221 -6.84 -11.28 10.09
C PHE A 221 -8.14 -11.01 10.87
N PHE A 222 -9.05 -11.98 10.89
CA PHE A 222 -10.36 -11.85 11.54
C PHE A 222 -10.36 -12.26 13.02
N HIS A 223 -9.24 -12.77 13.55
CA HIS A 223 -9.16 -13.19 14.95
C HIS A 223 -8.60 -12.08 15.84
N ASN A 224 -9.43 -11.51 16.71
CA ASN A 224 -9.06 -10.39 17.60
C ASN A 224 -8.27 -10.82 18.87
N GLY A 225 -7.89 -12.10 18.94
CA GLY A 225 -7.19 -12.70 20.09
C GLY A 225 -8.12 -13.36 21.10
N VAL A 226 -9.44 -13.10 21.03
CA VAL A 226 -10.47 -13.73 21.86
C VAL A 226 -11.35 -14.63 21.01
N SER A 227 -11.81 -14.12 19.88
CA SER A 227 -12.72 -14.83 18.97
C SER A 227 -12.46 -14.44 17.52
N LEU A 228 -12.96 -15.27 16.62
CA LEU A 228 -13.11 -14.91 15.21
C LEU A 228 -14.24 -13.87 15.09
N ARG A 229 -13.95 -12.73 14.47
CA ARG A 229 -14.92 -11.68 14.12
C ARG A 229 -15.76 -12.13 12.92
N LYS A 230 -16.72 -13.01 13.19
CA LYS A 230 -17.64 -13.56 12.18
C LYS A 230 -18.49 -12.48 11.52
N ASP A 231 -18.83 -11.42 12.26
CA ASP A 231 -19.46 -10.20 11.77
C ASP A 231 -18.62 -9.53 10.66
N ALA A 232 -17.34 -9.27 10.93
CA ALA A 232 -16.45 -8.65 9.94
C ALA A 232 -16.19 -9.56 8.74
N LEU A 233 -16.09 -10.88 8.97
CA LEU A 233 -15.93 -11.89 7.94
C LEU A 233 -17.16 -11.96 7.01
N SER A 234 -18.37 -12.01 7.57
CA SER A 234 -19.62 -12.04 6.80
C SER A 234 -19.81 -10.77 5.96
N ALA A 235 -19.56 -9.59 6.53
CA ALA A 235 -19.64 -8.33 5.78
C ALA A 235 -18.59 -8.26 4.66
N SER A 236 -17.37 -8.75 4.93
CA SER A 236 -16.31 -8.84 3.92
C SER A 236 -16.72 -9.74 2.75
N ILE A 237 -17.35 -10.88 3.01
CA ILE A 237 -17.85 -11.79 1.96
C ILE A 237 -18.90 -11.08 1.10
N ARG A 238 -19.89 -10.42 1.70
CA ARG A 238 -20.92 -9.67 0.95
C ARG A 238 -20.27 -8.63 0.03
N ARG A 239 -19.29 -7.90 0.54
CA ARG A 239 -18.61 -6.85 -0.23
C ARG A 239 -17.77 -7.41 -1.37
N VAL A 240 -17.05 -8.51 -1.14
CA VAL A 240 -16.28 -9.20 -2.19
C VAL A 240 -17.21 -9.82 -3.24
N GLN A 241 -18.39 -10.30 -2.87
CA GLN A 241 -19.41 -10.78 -3.81
C GLN A 241 -19.92 -9.66 -4.73
N GLN A 242 -20.16 -8.45 -4.21
CA GLN A 242 -20.54 -7.30 -5.04
C GLN A 242 -19.43 -6.93 -6.04
N ILE A 243 -18.16 -6.91 -5.60
CA ILE A 243 -17.01 -6.67 -6.49
C ILE A 243 -16.93 -7.76 -7.56
N LEU A 244 -17.13 -9.03 -7.20
CA LEU A 244 -17.17 -10.14 -8.16
C LEU A 244 -18.28 -9.94 -9.20
N GLN A 245 -19.49 -9.57 -8.78
CA GLN A 245 -20.60 -9.29 -9.69
C GLN A 245 -20.25 -8.17 -10.67
N TRP A 246 -19.60 -7.10 -10.20
CA TRP A 246 -19.12 -6.03 -11.08
C TRP A 246 -18.13 -6.56 -12.12
N PHE A 247 -17.13 -7.36 -11.70
CA PHE A 247 -16.16 -7.97 -12.62
C PHE A 247 -16.79 -8.94 -13.63
N GLU A 248 -17.82 -9.69 -13.24
CA GLU A 248 -18.56 -10.59 -14.13
C GLU A 248 -19.49 -9.84 -15.09
N SER A 249 -19.84 -8.58 -14.80
CA SER A 249 -20.71 -7.76 -15.64
C SER A 249 -19.99 -6.97 -16.74
N GLN A 250 -18.65 -6.86 -16.65
CA GLN A 250 -17.86 -5.97 -17.50
C GLN A 250 -16.74 -6.71 -18.25
N GLN A 251 -16.42 -6.22 -19.45
CA GLN A 251 -15.32 -6.74 -20.28
C GLN A 251 -14.32 -5.65 -20.70
N GLN A 252 -14.53 -4.42 -20.24
CA GLN A 252 -13.82 -3.24 -20.70
C GLN A 252 -12.49 -2.98 -19.98
N LEU A 253 -12.28 -3.56 -18.80
CA LEU A 253 -11.09 -3.35 -17.98
C LEU A 253 -10.50 -4.67 -17.49
N THR A 254 -9.17 -4.74 -17.49
CA THR A 254 -8.40 -5.82 -16.88
C THR A 254 -7.37 -5.24 -15.92
N PHE A 255 -7.26 -5.86 -14.75
CA PHE A 255 -6.52 -5.37 -13.60
C PHE A 255 -5.39 -6.34 -13.25
N TYR A 256 -4.15 -5.85 -13.32
CA TYR A 256 -2.99 -6.61 -12.88
C TYR A 256 -2.40 -5.99 -11.63
N ALA A 257 -1.97 -6.83 -10.68
CA ALA A 257 -1.26 -6.39 -9.49
C ALA A 257 -1.96 -5.33 -8.63
N SER A 258 -3.27 -5.14 -8.79
CA SER A 258 -4.11 -4.36 -7.88
C SER A 258 -4.57 -5.22 -6.71
N SER A 259 -5.12 -4.58 -5.68
CA SER A 259 -5.46 -5.22 -4.43
C SER A 259 -6.88 -4.91 -3.98
N LEU A 260 -7.41 -5.76 -3.11
CA LEU A 260 -8.48 -5.41 -2.18
C LEU A 260 -7.87 -5.00 -0.84
N LEU A 261 -8.27 -3.85 -0.33
CA LEU A 261 -7.97 -3.38 1.01
C LEU A 261 -9.16 -3.64 1.91
N PHE A 262 -9.00 -4.57 2.82
CA PHE A 262 -9.97 -4.88 3.88
C PHE A 262 -9.67 -4.01 5.09
N VAL A 263 -10.71 -3.40 5.66
CA VAL A 263 -10.63 -2.64 6.91
C VAL A 263 -11.84 -2.97 7.77
N TYR A 264 -11.65 -3.23 9.05
CA TYR A 264 -12.75 -3.35 10.01
C TYR A 264 -12.37 -2.77 11.38
N GLU A 265 -13.37 -2.46 12.20
CA GLU A 265 -13.14 -1.97 13.55
C GLU A 265 -12.62 -3.08 14.48
N GLY A 266 -11.41 -2.91 14.99
CA GLY A 266 -10.81 -3.85 15.93
C GLY A 266 -11.58 -3.92 17.25
N LEU A 267 -12.14 -2.79 17.70
CA LEU A 267 -13.00 -2.75 18.88
C LEU A 267 -14.28 -3.58 18.65
N SER A 268 -14.59 -4.46 19.60
CA SER A 268 -15.83 -5.21 19.62
C SER A 268 -16.85 -4.25 20.17
N SER A 269 -17.88 -3.90 19.39
CA SER A 269 -18.96 -3.01 19.83
C SER A 269 -19.56 -3.56 21.13
N PRO A 270 -19.30 -2.93 22.31
CA PRO A 270 -19.95 -3.32 23.53
C PRO A 270 -21.14 -2.36 23.65
N PHE A 271 -22.28 -2.76 23.09
CA PHE A 271 -23.55 -2.03 23.11
C PHE A 271 -23.59 -0.78 22.22
N SER A 272 -24.78 -0.54 21.63
CA SER A 272 -25.12 0.58 20.73
C SER A 272 -24.39 1.88 21.05
N SER A 273 -24.04 2.65 20.02
CA SER A 273 -23.39 3.98 20.02
C SER A 273 -23.84 4.98 21.12
N SER A 274 -25.02 4.80 21.71
CA SER A 274 -25.52 5.55 22.86
C SER A 274 -24.75 5.32 24.18
N SER A 275 -24.07 4.18 24.36
CA SER A 275 -23.38 3.85 25.62
C SER A 275 -21.95 4.39 25.68
N LEU A 276 -21.22 4.43 24.56
CA LEU A 276 -19.85 4.97 24.50
C LEU A 276 -19.82 6.49 24.72
N SER A 277 -20.80 7.21 24.18
CA SER A 277 -20.98 8.65 24.46
C SER A 277 -21.24 8.92 25.95
N SER A 278 -21.98 8.04 26.63
CA SER A 278 -22.24 8.15 28.07
C SER A 278 -21.01 7.88 28.97
N LEU A 279 -20.12 6.98 28.54
CA LEU A 279 -18.88 6.67 29.26
C LEU A 279 -17.83 7.77 29.09
N LEU A 280 -17.71 8.32 27.88
CA LEU A 280 -16.83 9.46 27.60
C LEU A 280 -17.32 10.76 28.26
N SER A 281 -18.63 10.92 28.45
CA SER A 281 -19.23 12.07 29.14
C SER A 281 -19.04 12.03 30.67
N ARG A 282 -18.76 10.86 31.26
CA ARG A 282 -18.56 10.71 32.72
C ARG A 282 -17.15 10.99 33.20
N SER A 283 -16.19 11.22 32.29
CA SER A 283 -14.78 11.43 32.61
C SER A 283 -14.24 12.83 32.28
N GLY A 284 -15.08 13.84 32.08
CA GLY A 284 -14.64 15.19 31.71
C GLY A 284 -15.31 16.31 32.49
N GLN A 285 -14.73 16.68 33.64
CA GLN A 285 -14.69 18.08 34.07
C GLN A 285 -13.24 18.54 33.99
N GLU A 286 -12.87 19.09 32.84
CA GLU A 286 -11.96 20.24 32.67
C GLU A 286 -11.92 20.59 31.18
N GLU A 287 -12.17 21.87 30.87
CA GLU A 287 -12.23 22.41 29.50
C GLU A 287 -10.84 22.44 28.84
N GLY A 288 -10.76 21.94 27.62
CA GLY A 288 -9.61 22.08 26.73
C GLY A 288 -9.85 21.32 25.43
N MET A 289 -10.10 22.06 24.35
CA MET A 289 -10.31 21.52 23.00
C MET A 289 -9.07 20.75 22.54
N ALA A 290 -9.12 19.42 22.55
CA ALA A 290 -8.08 18.54 22.03
C ALA A 290 -8.67 17.70 20.89
N GLU A 291 -8.20 17.95 19.67
CA GLU A 291 -8.35 17.03 18.55
C GLU A 291 -7.56 15.76 18.87
N TYR A 292 -8.27 14.63 19.01
CA TYR A 292 -7.67 13.33 19.26
C TYR A 292 -6.96 12.83 17.99
N ASN A 293 -5.68 13.17 17.87
CA ASN A 293 -4.77 12.61 16.89
C ASN A 293 -4.26 11.26 17.42
N ASN A 294 -4.63 10.15 16.78
CA ASN A 294 -4.37 8.77 17.25
C ASN A 294 -2.91 8.30 17.03
N ASN A 295 -1.93 9.21 17.12
CA ASN A 295 -0.54 8.98 16.74
C ASN A 295 0.44 8.94 17.93
N ASN A 296 0.07 8.33 19.06
CA ASN A 296 1.03 8.12 20.15
C ASN A 296 1.26 6.64 20.44
N ILE A 297 2.21 6.04 19.73
CA ILE A 297 2.91 4.83 20.17
C ILE A 297 4.33 5.23 20.56
N GLN A 298 4.65 5.08 21.84
CA GLN A 298 6.02 5.16 22.34
C GLN A 298 6.82 4.01 21.74
N VAL A 299 7.77 4.34 20.87
CA VAL A 299 8.76 3.39 20.34
C VAL A 299 9.83 3.19 21.41
N ALA A 300 9.77 2.06 22.11
CA ALA A 300 10.92 1.56 22.85
C ALA A 300 11.90 0.94 21.84
N VAL A 301 13.07 1.55 21.68
CA VAL A 301 14.20 1.00 20.91
C VAL A 301 14.95 0.00 21.78
N PRO A 302 15.22 -1.20 21.27
CA PRO A 302 16.58 -1.73 21.40
C PRO A 302 17.25 -1.96 20.05
N TRP A 303 18.56 -1.75 20.08
CA TRP A 303 19.47 -1.58 18.94
C TRP A 303 19.93 -2.93 18.34
N ASP A 304 20.49 -2.80 17.14
CA ASP A 304 21.39 -3.71 16.43
C ASP A 304 20.76 -4.91 15.69
N TYR A 305 20.87 -4.92 14.35
CA TYR A 305 21.91 -5.68 13.65
C TYR A 305 21.90 -5.41 12.13
N SER A 306 23.04 -4.87 11.67
CA SER A 306 23.82 -5.23 10.48
C SER A 306 23.24 -5.14 9.06
N LEU A 307 23.78 -4.15 8.34
CA LEU A 307 23.79 -3.98 6.90
C LEU A 307 24.67 -5.03 6.20
N ALA A 308 24.15 -5.66 5.15
CA ALA A 308 24.92 -6.31 4.08
C ALA A 308 23.99 -6.49 2.86
N THR A 309 24.29 -6.18 1.61
CA THR A 309 25.42 -5.49 0.96
C THR A 309 24.86 -5.02 -0.39
N ALA A 310 24.95 -3.71 -0.66
CA ALA A 310 24.87 -3.19 -2.02
C ALA A 310 26.24 -3.41 -2.69
N ILE A 311 26.31 -4.17 -3.78
CA ILE A 311 27.48 -4.13 -4.66
C ILE A 311 27.17 -3.17 -5.79
N TYR A 312 27.79 -2.00 -5.69
CA TYR A 312 28.11 -1.13 -6.82
C TYR A 312 29.17 -1.81 -7.68
N THR A 313 28.97 -1.82 -8.99
CA THR A 313 30.07 -1.79 -9.96
C THR A 313 29.89 -0.60 -10.89
N ASN A 314 30.73 0.42 -10.68
CA ASN A 314 30.93 1.52 -11.58
C ASN A 314 31.67 1.03 -12.83
N HIS A 315 31.15 1.29 -14.01
CA HIS A 315 31.95 1.46 -15.22
C HIS A 315 31.58 2.79 -15.88
N ARG A 316 32.62 3.59 -16.17
CA ARG A 316 32.56 4.93 -16.75
C ARG A 316 33.20 4.93 -18.14
N LYS A 317 32.62 5.77 -19.03
CA LYS A 317 33.03 6.17 -20.40
C LYS A 317 32.81 5.11 -21.50
N GLY A 318 32.22 5.42 -22.66
CA GLY A 318 31.71 6.67 -23.24
C GLY A 318 31.08 6.35 -24.61
N GLY A 319 30.31 7.29 -25.19
CA GLY A 319 29.74 7.15 -26.53
C GLY A 319 28.57 8.09 -26.75
N ASP A 320 28.60 8.79 -27.89
CA ASP A 320 27.90 10.03 -28.21
C ASP A 320 26.39 9.94 -28.52
N HIS A 321 25.74 11.09 -28.33
CA HIS A 321 24.61 11.69 -29.04
C HIS A 321 23.49 10.81 -29.66
N HIS A 322 22.23 11.06 -29.27
CA HIS A 322 21.30 11.85 -30.09
C HIS A 322 20.04 12.27 -29.29
N SER A 323 19.58 13.47 -29.62
CA SER A 323 18.51 14.26 -29.02
C SER A 323 17.11 13.76 -29.39
N ALA A 324 16.19 13.73 -28.42
CA ALA A 324 14.76 13.92 -28.66
C ALA A 324 14.12 14.62 -27.46
N LYS A 325 13.93 15.92 -27.61
CA LYS A 325 13.26 16.84 -26.69
C LYS A 325 11.76 16.74 -26.97
N ALA A 326 10.97 16.17 -26.06
CA ALA A 326 9.51 16.25 -26.12
C ALA A 326 9.04 17.32 -25.13
N LEU A 327 8.65 18.46 -25.69
CA LEU A 327 8.00 19.58 -25.03
C LEU A 327 6.61 19.14 -24.53
N TRP A 328 6.30 19.44 -23.28
CA TRP A 328 4.92 19.50 -22.77
C TRP A 328 4.77 20.86 -22.06
N GLU A 329 4.29 21.82 -22.84
CA GLU A 329 3.68 23.12 -22.49
C GLU A 329 2.29 23.01 -23.15
N GLU A 330 1.12 23.39 -22.63
CA GLU A 330 0.54 24.14 -21.50
C GLU A 330 -0.83 23.43 -21.24
N ASP A 331 -1.66 23.66 -20.23
CA ASP A 331 -2.22 24.91 -19.73
C ASP A 331 -2.92 24.62 -18.39
N ASN A 332 -2.63 25.42 -17.37
CA ASN A 332 -3.11 25.20 -16.01
C ASN A 332 -3.56 26.54 -15.44
N SER A 333 -4.71 27.01 -15.91
CA SER A 333 -5.27 28.29 -15.45
C SER A 333 -6.80 28.29 -15.58
N ALA A 334 -7.55 28.08 -14.49
CA ALA A 334 -8.84 28.78 -14.22
C ALA A 334 -9.59 28.26 -12.97
N TRP A 335 -8.98 28.20 -11.79
CA TRP A 335 -9.74 28.00 -10.54
C TRP A 335 -9.68 29.25 -9.66
N LYS A 336 -10.58 30.20 -9.95
CA LYS A 336 -11.06 31.22 -9.00
C LYS A 336 -12.49 31.60 -9.37
N ARG A 337 -13.49 31.19 -8.56
CA ARG A 337 -14.45 32.09 -7.87
C ARG A 337 -15.62 31.33 -7.22
N ARG A 338 -15.65 31.41 -5.88
CA ARG A 338 -16.77 31.64 -4.94
C ARG A 338 -18.22 31.54 -5.49
N VAL A 339 -19.02 30.65 -4.90
CA VAL A 339 -20.50 30.69 -4.79
C VAL A 339 -20.82 30.10 -3.39
N GLU A 340 -21.02 30.91 -2.34
CA GLU A 340 -22.27 31.57 -1.92
C GLU A 340 -23.50 30.64 -1.81
N LEU A 341 -23.96 30.50 -0.56
CA LEU A 341 -25.19 29.87 -0.10
C LEU A 341 -26.40 30.19 -1.00
N GLN A 342 -27.05 29.14 -1.50
CA GLN A 342 -28.46 29.20 -1.90
C GLN A 342 -29.17 27.90 -1.53
N GLN A 343 -30.13 28.04 -0.61
CA GLN A 343 -31.14 27.03 -0.29
C GLN A 343 -32.15 26.90 -1.44
N ALA A 344 -32.65 25.70 -1.68
CA ALA A 344 -33.92 25.43 -2.36
C ALA A 344 -34.46 24.04 -1.92
N PRO A 345 -35.72 23.66 -2.19
CA PRO A 345 -36.80 23.68 -1.21
C PRO A 345 -37.40 22.29 -0.91
N ASN A 346 -38.29 22.26 0.09
CA ASN A 346 -39.17 21.16 0.46
C ASN A 346 -39.74 20.38 -0.75
N GLY A 347 -39.54 19.05 -0.73
CA GLY A 347 -40.22 18.08 -1.57
C GLY A 347 -40.47 16.80 -0.78
N ASN A 348 -41.66 16.72 -0.18
CA ASN A 348 -42.17 15.58 0.57
C ASN A 348 -42.44 14.40 -0.39
N GLY A 349 -41.77 13.26 -0.19
CA GLY A 349 -41.98 12.02 -0.94
C GLY A 349 -41.81 10.82 -0.03
N ASN A 350 -42.89 10.05 0.13
CA ASN A 350 -43.09 9.08 1.19
C ASN A 350 -42.01 7.98 1.29
N LYS A 351 -41.60 7.80 2.54
CA LYS A 351 -40.80 6.72 3.13
C LYS A 351 -41.53 5.37 2.98
N SER A 352 -40.88 4.39 2.35
CA SER A 352 -41.09 2.96 2.64
C SER A 352 -39.74 2.39 3.08
N GLN A 353 -39.64 2.23 4.40
CA GLN A 353 -38.53 1.73 5.18
C GLN A 353 -38.50 0.19 5.15
N LEU A 354 -37.34 -0.37 5.55
CA LEU A 354 -37.03 -1.76 5.97
C LEU A 354 -36.32 -2.57 4.85
N GLU A 355 -35.08 -3.05 4.96
CA GLU A 355 -34.17 -3.39 6.07
C GLU A 355 -32.73 -3.50 5.50
N GLY A 356 -31.68 -3.10 6.26
CA GLY A 356 -30.29 -3.56 6.00
C GLY A 356 -29.12 -2.56 6.09
N GLU A 357 -29.33 -1.27 6.36
CA GLU A 357 -28.27 -0.26 6.18
C GLU A 357 -27.28 -0.11 7.37
N ASP A 358 -27.58 -0.61 8.56
CA ASP A 358 -26.73 -0.38 9.76
C ASP A 358 -25.56 -1.38 9.91
N GLU A 359 -25.58 -2.54 9.24
CA GLU A 359 -24.55 -3.59 9.47
C GLU A 359 -23.25 -3.39 8.66
N ASP A 360 -23.27 -2.57 7.60
CA ASP A 360 -22.12 -2.38 6.70
C ASP A 360 -21.22 -1.20 7.13
N GLU A 361 -21.58 -0.45 8.19
CA GLU A 361 -20.75 0.66 8.66
C GLU A 361 -19.43 0.22 9.32
N GLU A 362 -19.36 -1.01 9.84
CA GLU A 362 -18.21 -1.50 10.60
C GLU A 362 -17.10 -2.14 9.74
N ILE A 363 -17.27 -2.24 8.42
CA ILE A 363 -16.31 -2.86 7.51
C ILE A 363 -16.19 -2.06 6.20
N GLU A 364 -14.99 -2.02 5.63
CA GLU A 364 -14.72 -1.55 4.27
C GLU A 364 -13.93 -2.61 3.50
N VAL A 365 -14.30 -2.84 2.23
CA VAL A 365 -13.45 -3.52 1.26
C VAL A 365 -13.41 -2.66 0.01
N ARG A 366 -12.22 -2.13 -0.32
CA ARG A 366 -12.02 -1.23 -1.46
C ARG A 366 -10.95 -1.78 -2.41
N MET A 367 -11.16 -1.62 -3.71
CA MET A 367 -10.14 -1.86 -4.72
C MET A 367 -9.11 -0.73 -4.70
N ILE A 368 -7.82 -1.07 -4.72
CA ILE A 368 -6.70 -0.10 -4.71
C ILE A 368 -5.58 -0.54 -5.67
N ASP A 369 -4.59 0.35 -5.88
CA ASP A 369 -3.37 0.10 -6.68
C ASP A 369 -3.62 -0.13 -8.19
N PHE A 370 -4.01 0.94 -8.90
CA PHE A 370 -4.44 0.86 -10.31
C PHE A 370 -3.34 1.17 -11.33
N ALA A 371 -2.07 1.04 -10.93
CA ALA A 371 -0.92 1.33 -11.78
C ALA A 371 -0.77 0.40 -12.99
N HIS A 372 -1.52 -0.71 -13.06
CA HIS A 372 -1.46 -1.72 -14.12
C HIS A 372 -2.87 -2.15 -14.55
N VAL A 373 -3.78 -1.20 -14.71
CA VAL A 373 -5.10 -1.40 -15.32
C VAL A 373 -5.04 -1.07 -16.81
N PHE A 374 -5.68 -1.90 -17.63
CA PHE A 374 -5.69 -1.77 -19.09
C PHE A 374 -7.11 -1.94 -19.66
N PRO A 375 -7.43 -1.27 -20.78
CA PRO A 375 -8.61 -1.60 -21.57
C PRO A 375 -8.59 -3.05 -22.02
N SER A 376 -9.76 -3.67 -22.15
CA SER A 376 -9.95 -5.05 -22.60
C SER A 376 -11.20 -5.17 -23.46
N ASP A 377 -11.29 -6.28 -24.19
CA ASP A 377 -12.46 -6.77 -24.92
C ASP A 377 -12.99 -8.10 -24.35
N SER A 378 -12.45 -8.52 -23.21
CA SER A 378 -12.75 -9.79 -22.54
C SER A 378 -12.80 -9.63 -21.02
N HIS A 379 -13.50 -10.56 -20.37
CA HIS A 379 -13.55 -10.60 -18.90
C HIS A 379 -12.15 -10.81 -18.31
N ASP A 380 -11.91 -10.18 -17.16
CA ASP A 380 -10.69 -10.40 -16.38
C ASP A 380 -10.75 -11.76 -15.65
N HIS A 381 -10.53 -12.84 -16.40
CA HIS A 381 -10.62 -14.20 -15.88
C HIS A 381 -9.66 -14.45 -14.71
N GLY A 382 -8.48 -13.82 -14.72
CA GLY A 382 -7.49 -13.98 -13.66
C GLY A 382 -7.98 -13.35 -12.35
N TYR A 383 -8.55 -12.15 -12.41
CA TYR A 383 -9.10 -11.46 -11.25
C TYR A 383 -10.36 -12.15 -10.72
N ILE A 384 -11.27 -12.54 -11.62
CA ILE A 384 -12.49 -13.30 -11.29
C ILE A 384 -12.13 -14.62 -10.60
N TYR A 385 -11.12 -15.34 -11.09
CA TYR A 385 -10.62 -16.56 -10.43
C TYR A 385 -10.13 -16.27 -9.00
N GLY A 386 -9.32 -15.22 -8.82
CA GLY A 386 -8.82 -14.79 -7.52
C GLY A 386 -9.93 -14.45 -6.52
N LEU A 387 -10.95 -13.71 -6.97
CA LEU A 387 -12.13 -13.37 -6.17
C LEU A 387 -12.91 -14.62 -5.75
N LYS A 388 -13.19 -15.53 -6.69
CA LYS A 388 -13.93 -16.78 -6.41
C LYS A 388 -13.19 -17.66 -5.40
N HIS A 389 -11.88 -17.81 -5.55
CA HIS A 389 -11.10 -18.59 -4.60
C HIS A 389 -11.01 -17.90 -3.24
N LEU A 390 -10.82 -16.57 -3.19
CA LEU A 390 -10.84 -15.82 -1.94
C LEU A 390 -12.19 -15.99 -1.22
N LEU A 391 -13.31 -15.84 -1.92
CA LEU A 391 -14.66 -16.08 -1.38
C LEU A 391 -14.79 -17.49 -0.83
N THR A 392 -14.37 -18.50 -1.58
CA THR A 392 -14.41 -19.90 -1.15
C THR A 392 -13.69 -20.09 0.19
N VAL A 393 -12.50 -19.51 0.36
CA VAL A 393 -11.74 -19.61 1.61
C VAL A 393 -12.42 -18.86 2.76
N LEU A 394 -12.94 -17.65 2.50
CA LEU A 394 -13.66 -16.87 3.51
C LEU A 394 -14.96 -17.56 3.96
N GLU A 395 -15.72 -18.15 3.04
CA GLU A 395 -16.95 -18.88 3.32
C GLU A 395 -16.68 -20.16 4.13
N GLN A 396 -15.59 -20.88 3.84
CA GLN A 396 -15.16 -22.03 4.65
C GLN A 396 -14.91 -21.63 6.11
N MET A 397 -14.34 -20.45 6.35
CA MET A 397 -14.08 -19.94 7.71
C MET A 397 -15.37 -19.64 8.49
N LEU A 398 -16.49 -19.35 7.83
CA LEU A 398 -17.79 -19.18 8.50
C LEU A 398 -18.43 -20.51 8.91
N CYS A 399 -18.30 -21.51 8.04
CA CYS A 399 -18.85 -22.85 8.24
C CYS A 399 -18.16 -23.63 9.37
N ASP A 400 -16.88 -23.34 9.63
CA ASP A 400 -16.14 -23.95 10.72
C ASP A 400 -16.66 -23.41 12.08
N ASN A 401 -17.33 -24.27 12.84
CA ASN A 401 -17.67 -24.03 14.25
C ASN A 401 -16.41 -24.23 15.10
N THR A 402 -15.54 -23.22 15.18
CA THR A 402 -14.46 -23.17 16.18
C THR A 402 -14.93 -22.61 17.51
#